data_AF-A0A4Q5ZRG6-F1
#
_entry.id   AF-A0A4Q5ZRG6-F1
#
_cell.length_a   1.000
_cell.length_b   1.000
_cell.length_c   1.000
_cell.angle_alpha   90.00
_cell.angle_beta   90.00
_cell.angle_gamma   90.00
#
_symmetry.space_group_name_H-M   'P 1'
#
loop_
_entity.id
_entity.type
_entity.pdbx_description
1 polymer ?
#
loop_
_entity_poly.entity_id
_entity_poly.type
_entity_poly.pdbx_seq_one_letter_code
_entity_poly.pdbx_strand_id
1 'polypeptide(L)'
;MKKVILFLVVITALGFLFGEDFIKAYADDNSKKHERVKEKKVKKSEDNAGILSPEISVVQRWELPDELREVSGIVYLDKNRFACVQDEAGTVYIYNAARRTIERKVAFGPAGDYEGITLAGKAVYIVRSDGTLYEINDIHREQPEVKSYNTSLTETQNIEGLCYDKAGNRLLLAVKDQEPGSQNFKGIYEFSIASKTLKAAPVFRISLADRLAVADNGKKTKVVRPSAIGKHPASSYHSADNLCTHAAISDMKLNSADVKFASAGLPLEHHKED
;
A
#
# COMPACT_ATOMS: atom_id res chain seq x y z
N MET A 1 -32.17 -20.38 4.96
CA MET A 1 -32.08 -21.21 6.18
C MET A 1 -32.41 -22.67 5.88
N LYS A 2 -31.50 -23.43 5.26
CA LYS A 2 -31.64 -24.90 5.05
C LYS A 2 -30.29 -25.66 5.07
N LYS A 3 -29.18 -25.02 5.42
CA LYS A 3 -27.83 -25.65 5.45
C LYS A 3 -27.29 -25.95 6.86
N VAL A 4 -27.98 -25.57 7.93
CA VAL A 4 -27.52 -25.78 9.32
C VAL A 4 -28.01 -27.12 9.91
N ILE A 5 -29.09 -27.70 9.38
CA ILE A 5 -29.71 -28.90 9.95
C ILE A 5 -28.98 -30.19 9.53
N LEU A 6 -28.21 -30.18 8.43
CA LEU A 6 -27.53 -31.39 7.96
C LEU A 6 -26.27 -31.74 8.79
N PHE A 7 -25.67 -30.78 9.49
CA PHE A 7 -24.45 -31.01 10.27
C PHE A 7 -24.73 -31.61 11.66
N LEU A 8 -25.94 -31.39 12.20
CA LEU A 8 -26.31 -31.86 13.54
C LEU A 8 -26.66 -33.36 13.57
N VAL A 9 -27.09 -33.94 12.45
CA VAL A 9 -27.47 -35.36 12.35
C VAL A 9 -26.24 -36.29 12.23
N VAL A 10 -25.08 -35.77 11.80
CA VAL A 10 -23.86 -36.57 11.64
C VAL A 10 -23.17 -36.84 13.00
N ILE A 11 -23.29 -35.91 13.96
CA ILE A 11 -22.64 -36.04 15.27
C ILE A 11 -23.35 -37.07 16.16
N THR A 12 -24.69 -37.18 16.07
CA THR A 12 -25.45 -38.17 16.84
C THR A 12 -25.24 -39.60 16.34
N ALA A 13 -24.88 -39.79 15.06
CA ALA A 13 -24.57 -41.11 14.50
C ALA A 13 -23.15 -41.63 14.84
N LEU A 14 -22.19 -40.74 15.12
CA LEU A 14 -20.83 -41.12 15.50
C LEU A 14 -20.67 -41.45 16.99
N GLY A 15 -21.55 -40.93 17.85
CA GLY A 15 -21.54 -41.22 19.29
C GLY A 15 -22.00 -42.63 19.68
N PHE A 16 -22.53 -43.42 18.74
CA PHE A 16 -22.95 -44.81 19.01
C PHE A 16 -21.87 -45.85 18.65
N LEU A 17 -20.77 -45.46 18.01
CA LEU A 17 -19.72 -46.38 17.55
C LEU A 17 -18.38 -46.24 18.29
N PHE A 18 -18.21 -45.20 19.10
CA PHE A 18 -17.02 -45.03 19.94
C PHE A 18 -17.48 -44.66 21.35
N GLY A 19 -17.26 -45.58 22.30
CA GLY A 19 -17.74 -45.49 23.69
C GLY A 19 -17.24 -44.26 24.45
N GLU A 20 -17.68 -44.13 25.70
CA GLU A 20 -17.53 -42.95 26.56
C GLU A 20 -16.11 -42.37 26.70
N ASP A 21 -15.09 -43.15 26.36
CA ASP A 21 -13.68 -42.73 26.35
C ASP A 21 -13.39 -41.64 25.30
N PHE A 22 -14.11 -41.63 24.16
CA PHE A 22 -13.89 -40.60 23.11
C PHE A 22 -14.48 -39.24 23.51
N ILE A 23 -15.62 -39.24 24.21
CA ILE A 23 -16.24 -38.01 24.74
C ILE A 23 -15.38 -37.42 25.86
N LYS A 24 -14.79 -38.25 26.72
CA LYS A 24 -13.84 -37.79 27.75
C LYS A 24 -12.58 -37.19 27.14
N ALA A 25 -11.98 -37.82 26.13
CA ALA A 25 -10.80 -37.28 25.45
C ALA A 25 -11.09 -35.94 24.76
N TYR A 26 -12.27 -35.79 24.15
CA TYR A 26 -12.69 -34.54 23.51
C TYR A 26 -13.03 -33.42 24.51
N ALA A 27 -13.60 -33.76 25.67
CA ALA A 27 -13.89 -32.80 26.74
C ALA A 27 -12.62 -32.35 27.48
N ASP A 28 -11.65 -33.24 27.66
CA ASP A 28 -10.40 -32.98 28.39
C ASP A 28 -9.37 -32.18 27.57
N ASP A 29 -9.40 -32.29 26.23
CA ASP A 29 -8.62 -31.43 25.33
C ASP A 29 -9.20 -29.99 25.25
N ASN A 30 -10.53 -29.84 25.33
CA ASN A 30 -11.19 -28.54 25.34
C ASN A 30 -11.12 -27.81 26.69
N SER A 31 -11.02 -28.51 27.83
CA SER A 31 -10.81 -27.89 29.16
C SER A 31 -9.39 -27.32 29.29
N LYS A 32 -8.36 -28.04 28.81
CA LYS A 32 -6.95 -27.61 28.83
C LYS A 32 -6.65 -26.47 27.85
N LYS A 33 -7.43 -26.34 26.77
CA LYS A 33 -7.35 -25.21 25.82
C LYS A 33 -7.97 -23.92 26.38
N HIS A 34 -8.90 -24.02 27.35
CA HIS A 34 -9.52 -22.86 27.99
C HIS A 34 -8.80 -22.38 29.27
N GLU A 35 -8.00 -23.22 29.92
CA GLU A 35 -7.19 -22.84 31.10
C GLU A 35 -5.82 -22.23 30.75
N ARG A 36 -5.26 -22.50 29.55
CA ARG A 36 -4.00 -21.86 29.08
C ARG A 36 -4.17 -20.45 28.49
N VAL A 37 -5.37 -19.87 28.51
CA VAL A 37 -5.66 -18.53 27.95
C VAL A 37 -5.82 -17.44 29.03
N LYS A 38 -5.78 -17.78 30.32
CA LYS A 38 -5.85 -16.80 31.41
C LYS A 38 -4.52 -16.62 32.14
N GLU A 39 -3.59 -15.93 31.49
CA GLU A 39 -2.63 -15.00 32.09
C GLU A 39 -1.67 -14.45 31.01
N LYS A 40 -2.18 -13.54 30.18
CA LYS A 40 -1.34 -12.51 29.56
C LYS A 40 -1.95 -11.14 29.87
N LYS A 41 -1.31 -10.49 30.84
CA LYS A 41 -1.47 -9.08 31.22
C LYS A 41 -1.82 -8.22 30.01
N VAL A 42 -2.98 -7.57 30.08
CA VAL A 42 -3.34 -6.42 29.26
C VAL A 42 -2.30 -5.32 29.55
N LYS A 43 -1.30 -5.20 28.67
CA LYS A 43 -0.57 -3.94 28.51
C LYS A 43 -1.41 -3.08 27.58
N LYS A 44 -1.99 -2.03 28.16
CA LYS A 44 -2.47 -0.86 27.46
C LYS A 44 -1.42 -0.46 26.42
N SER A 45 -1.75 -0.53 25.13
CA SER A 45 -0.89 -0.02 24.08
C SER A 45 -0.91 1.50 24.16
N GLU A 46 -0.07 2.02 25.05
CA GLU A 46 0.39 3.40 25.00
C GLU A 46 1.05 3.61 23.63
N ASP A 47 0.45 4.53 22.88
CA ASP A 47 1.08 5.43 21.91
C ASP A 47 2.53 5.07 21.53
N ASN A 48 2.69 4.29 20.46
CA ASN A 48 3.91 4.39 19.66
C ASN A 48 3.81 5.66 18.81
N ALA A 49 3.89 6.80 19.49
CA ALA A 49 4.36 8.04 18.90
C ALA A 49 5.83 7.81 18.53
N GLY A 50 6.05 7.26 17.34
CA GLY A 50 7.36 7.35 16.69
C GLY A 50 7.79 8.81 16.75
N ILE A 51 9.04 9.04 17.13
CA ILE A 51 9.64 10.35 17.36
C ILE A 51 9.36 11.25 16.15
N LEU A 52 8.28 12.01 16.22
CA LEU A 52 8.06 13.16 15.38
C LEU A 52 9.01 14.21 15.95
N SER A 53 9.81 14.83 15.10
CA SER A 53 10.39 16.11 15.44
C SER A 53 9.26 17.00 16.00
N PRO A 54 9.51 17.80 17.05
CA PRO A 54 8.48 18.53 17.81
C PRO A 54 7.66 19.58 17.02
N GLU A 55 7.70 19.54 15.69
CA GLU A 55 7.17 20.54 14.77
C GLU A 55 6.01 20.03 13.89
N ILE A 56 5.63 18.74 13.97
CA ILE A 56 4.52 18.18 13.17
C ILE A 56 3.30 17.91 14.06
N SER A 57 2.26 18.73 13.92
CA SER A 57 0.95 18.52 14.56
C SER A 57 -0.11 18.07 13.54
N VAL A 58 -0.91 17.07 13.88
CA VAL A 58 -2.07 16.67 13.07
C VAL A 58 -3.19 17.70 13.25
N VAL A 59 -3.43 18.51 12.21
CA VAL A 59 -4.46 19.56 12.24
C VAL A 59 -5.87 19.05 11.91
N GLN A 60 -5.97 17.93 11.16
CA GLN A 60 -7.24 17.37 10.73
C GLN A 60 -7.13 15.87 10.46
N ARG A 61 -8.23 15.14 10.68
CA ARG A 61 -8.41 13.72 10.35
C ARG A 61 -9.72 13.51 9.59
N TRP A 62 -9.72 12.51 8.72
CA TRP A 62 -10.89 12.08 7.97
C TRP A 62 -11.07 10.58 8.15
N GLU A 63 -12.26 10.18 8.60
CA GLU A 63 -12.69 8.79 8.54
C GLU A 63 -13.12 8.50 7.10
N LEU A 64 -12.55 7.45 6.50
CA LEU A 64 -12.93 7.00 5.17
C LEU A 64 -14.09 6.00 5.24
N PRO A 65 -14.98 5.97 4.23
CA PRO A 65 -16.05 4.97 4.16
C PRO A 65 -15.48 3.57 3.93
N ASP A 66 -16.27 2.54 4.26
CA ASP A 66 -15.85 1.12 4.21
C ASP A 66 -15.37 0.66 2.82
N GLU A 67 -15.87 1.26 1.73
CA GLU A 67 -15.40 0.93 0.37
C GLU A 67 -13.95 1.38 0.10
N LEU A 68 -13.40 2.22 0.98
CA LEU A 68 -12.00 2.63 1.02
C LEU A 68 -11.28 2.03 2.24
N ARG A 69 -11.72 0.86 2.72
CA ARG A 69 -10.88 0.04 3.59
C ARG A 69 -9.64 -0.39 2.80
N GLU A 70 -8.47 -0.36 3.44
CA GLU A 70 -7.19 -0.80 2.86
C GLU A 70 -6.77 0.03 1.62
N VAL A 71 -6.75 1.36 1.77
CA VAL A 71 -6.23 2.24 0.72
C VAL A 71 -4.74 1.99 0.52
N SER A 72 -4.38 1.55 -0.68
CA SER A 72 -3.01 1.30 -1.11
C SER A 72 -2.42 2.49 -1.86
N GLY A 73 -3.25 3.30 -2.52
CA GLY A 73 -2.79 4.46 -3.26
C GLY A 73 -3.73 5.67 -3.17
N ILE A 74 -3.13 6.86 -3.07
CA ILE A 74 -3.85 8.15 -3.08
C ILE A 74 -3.10 9.13 -3.99
N VAL A 75 -3.83 9.85 -4.85
CA VAL A 75 -3.30 10.99 -5.59
C VAL A 75 -4.24 12.20 -5.50
N TYR A 76 -3.65 13.37 -5.30
CA TYR A 76 -4.37 14.65 -5.25
C TYR A 76 -4.88 15.05 -6.64
N LEU A 77 -6.15 15.43 -6.74
CA LEU A 77 -6.74 15.94 -7.99
C LEU A 77 -6.90 17.46 -7.93
N ASP A 78 -7.46 17.96 -6.83
CA ASP A 78 -7.69 19.39 -6.58
C ASP A 78 -8.03 19.65 -5.11
N LYS A 79 -8.35 20.92 -4.79
CA LYS A 79 -8.52 21.45 -3.44
C LYS A 79 -9.26 20.51 -2.46
N ASN A 80 -10.29 19.83 -2.94
CA ASN A 80 -11.12 18.97 -2.07
C ASN A 80 -11.06 17.50 -2.46
N ARG A 81 -10.49 17.13 -3.61
CA ARG A 81 -10.67 15.80 -4.19
C ARG A 81 -9.37 15.03 -4.34
N PHE A 82 -9.44 13.76 -3.97
CA PHE A 82 -8.39 12.76 -4.14
C PHE A 82 -8.93 11.59 -4.95
N ALA A 83 -8.10 11.02 -5.82
CA ALA A 83 -8.35 9.71 -6.38
C ALA A 83 -7.64 8.68 -5.51
N CYS A 84 -8.40 7.69 -5.05
CA CYS A 84 -7.92 6.61 -4.20
C CYS A 84 -8.12 5.27 -4.90
N VAL A 85 -7.22 4.34 -4.65
CA VAL A 85 -7.36 2.92 -4.97
C VAL A 85 -7.12 2.13 -3.69
N GLN A 86 -7.89 1.07 -3.49
CA GLN A 86 -7.66 0.09 -2.43
C GLN A 86 -7.12 -1.20 -3.06
N ASP A 87 -6.62 -2.10 -2.22
CA ASP A 87 -5.89 -3.30 -2.64
C ASP A 87 -6.71 -4.24 -3.54
N GLU A 88 -7.93 -4.59 -3.18
CA GLU A 88 -8.68 -5.67 -3.81
C GLU A 88 -9.58 -5.31 -5.00
N ALA A 89 -10.17 -4.11 -5.08
CA ALA A 89 -11.10 -3.79 -6.18
C ALA A 89 -10.48 -2.88 -7.25
N GLY A 90 -10.68 -3.29 -8.50
CA GLY A 90 -10.28 -2.56 -9.70
C GLY A 90 -11.16 -1.33 -9.98
N THR A 91 -11.26 -0.44 -8.99
CA THR A 91 -12.04 0.80 -9.02
C THR A 91 -11.22 1.95 -8.44
N VAL A 92 -11.17 3.07 -9.16
CA VAL A 92 -10.71 4.36 -8.61
C VAL A 92 -11.90 5.08 -7.99
N TYR A 93 -11.73 5.52 -6.74
CA TYR A 93 -12.73 6.27 -5.99
C TYR A 93 -12.31 7.73 -5.91
N ILE A 94 -13.20 8.64 -6.29
CA ILE A 94 -12.99 10.08 -6.14
C ILE A 94 -13.57 10.50 -4.81
N TYR A 95 -12.73 10.65 -3.80
CA TYR A 95 -13.11 11.05 -2.46
C TYR A 95 -13.01 12.56 -2.30
N ASN A 96 -14.06 13.19 -1.77
CA ASN A 96 -14.10 14.61 -1.46
C ASN A 96 -13.94 14.82 0.04
N ALA A 97 -12.80 15.39 0.44
CA ALA A 97 -12.43 15.60 1.84
C ALA A 97 -13.26 16.70 2.53
N ALA A 98 -13.82 17.66 1.78
CA ALA A 98 -14.70 18.68 2.35
C ALA A 98 -16.08 18.11 2.69
N ARG A 99 -16.63 17.29 1.79
CA ARG A 99 -17.94 16.62 1.97
C ARG A 99 -17.86 15.32 2.75
N ARG A 100 -16.66 14.75 2.88
CA ARG A 100 -16.37 13.44 3.48
C ARG A 100 -17.09 12.27 2.80
N THR A 101 -17.22 12.34 1.48
CA THR A 101 -17.98 11.37 0.68
C THR A 101 -17.22 10.98 -0.58
N ILE A 102 -17.45 9.75 -1.05
CA ILE A 102 -17.09 9.36 -2.41
C ILE A 102 -18.08 10.02 -3.37
N GLU A 103 -17.59 10.85 -4.28
CA GLU A 103 -18.41 11.54 -5.29
C GLU A 103 -18.53 10.73 -6.58
N ARG A 104 -17.56 9.87 -6.87
CA ARG A 104 -17.53 9.08 -8.11
C ARG A 104 -16.71 7.80 -7.95
N LYS A 105 -17.11 6.76 -8.67
CA LYS A 105 -16.39 5.48 -8.81
C LYS A 105 -16.10 5.25 -10.29
N VAL A 106 -14.88 4.85 -10.63
CA VAL A 106 -14.45 4.57 -12.00
C VAL A 106 -13.83 3.17 -12.03
N ALA A 107 -14.56 2.20 -12.58
CA ALA A 107 -14.05 0.86 -12.77
C ALA A 107 -12.95 0.84 -13.84
N PHE A 108 -11.85 0.14 -13.57
CA PHE A 108 -10.73 0.01 -14.50
C PHE A 108 -10.24 -1.45 -14.65
N GLY A 109 -10.58 -2.32 -13.71
CA GLY A 109 -10.06 -3.69 -13.70
C GLY A 109 -10.91 -4.65 -12.88
N PRO A 110 -10.56 -5.95 -12.90
CA PRO A 110 -11.17 -6.96 -12.05
C PRO A 110 -10.73 -6.79 -10.57
N ALA A 111 -11.11 -7.72 -9.70
CA ALA A 111 -10.45 -7.84 -8.41
C ALA A 111 -8.95 -8.18 -8.59
N GLY A 112 -8.09 -7.70 -7.72
CA GLY A 112 -6.63 -7.82 -7.85
C GLY A 112 -5.89 -7.45 -6.57
N ASP A 113 -4.60 -7.13 -6.69
CA ASP A 113 -3.76 -6.61 -5.60
C ASP A 113 -3.11 -5.31 -6.06
N TYR A 114 -3.88 -4.22 -6.01
CA TYR A 114 -3.51 -2.91 -6.54
C TYR A 114 -2.73 -2.12 -5.50
N GLU A 115 -1.57 -1.61 -5.87
CA GLU A 115 -0.61 -1.13 -4.89
C GLU A 115 -0.22 0.34 -5.07
N GLY A 116 -0.62 0.99 -6.17
CA GLY A 116 -0.27 2.40 -6.38
C GLY A 116 -1.08 3.10 -7.46
N ILE A 117 -1.18 4.42 -7.33
CA ILE A 117 -1.89 5.31 -8.24
C ILE A 117 -1.08 6.59 -8.47
N THR A 118 -1.03 7.09 -9.71
CA THR A 118 -0.42 8.38 -10.02
C THR A 118 -1.19 9.11 -11.13
N LEU A 119 -1.06 10.43 -11.17
CA LEU A 119 -1.66 11.30 -12.18
C LEU A 119 -0.58 11.81 -13.15
N ALA A 120 -0.83 11.67 -14.45
CA ALA A 120 -0.02 12.24 -15.53
C ALA A 120 -0.91 13.12 -16.41
N GLY A 121 -0.98 14.41 -16.07
CA GLY A 121 -1.95 15.32 -16.68
C GLY A 121 -3.37 14.97 -16.23
N LYS A 122 -4.22 14.50 -17.16
CA LYS A 122 -5.57 13.99 -16.83
C LYS A 122 -5.63 12.46 -16.74
N ALA A 123 -4.61 11.78 -17.24
CA ALA A 123 -4.56 10.33 -17.23
C ALA A 123 -4.17 9.84 -15.84
N VAL A 124 -4.86 8.81 -15.38
CA VAL A 124 -4.54 8.11 -14.12
C VAL A 124 -3.91 6.78 -14.48
N TYR A 125 -2.80 6.47 -13.83
CA TYR A 125 -2.14 5.17 -13.91
C TYR A 125 -2.25 4.45 -12.57
N ILE A 126 -2.56 3.16 -12.63
CA ILE A 126 -2.64 2.26 -11.46
C ILE A 126 -1.69 1.09 -11.71
N VAL A 127 -1.00 0.62 -10.68
CA VAL A 127 -0.16 -0.58 -10.74
C VAL A 127 -0.75 -1.69 -9.86
N ARG A 128 -0.70 -2.92 -10.36
CA ARG A 128 -0.96 -4.14 -9.59
C ARG A 128 0.37 -4.77 -9.15
N SER A 129 0.37 -5.58 -8.10
CA SER A 129 1.54 -6.27 -7.53
C SER A 129 2.39 -7.01 -8.58
N ASP A 130 1.76 -7.61 -9.60
CA ASP A 130 2.45 -8.28 -10.72
C ASP A 130 3.14 -7.32 -11.70
N GLY A 131 3.01 -6.01 -11.51
CA GLY A 131 3.53 -4.98 -12.40
C GLY A 131 2.68 -4.71 -13.63
N THR A 132 1.45 -5.23 -13.71
CA THR A 132 0.47 -4.80 -14.70
C THR A 132 0.08 -3.35 -14.43
N LEU A 133 0.12 -2.52 -15.47
CA LEU A 133 -0.33 -1.13 -15.42
C LEU A 133 -1.69 -0.97 -16.05
N TYR A 134 -2.55 -0.18 -15.41
CA TYR A 134 -3.82 0.27 -15.97
C TYR A 134 -3.76 1.77 -16.22
N GLU A 135 -4.31 2.21 -17.35
CA GLU A 135 -4.43 3.62 -17.73
C GLU A 135 -5.89 3.98 -17.91
N ILE A 136 -6.35 4.99 -17.17
CA ILE A 136 -7.59 5.71 -17.41
C ILE A 136 -7.21 7.00 -18.13
N ASN A 137 -7.64 7.17 -19.39
CA ASN A 137 -7.12 8.26 -20.23
C ASN A 137 -7.46 9.68 -19.75
N ASP A 138 -8.62 9.87 -19.12
CA ASP A 138 -9.04 11.14 -18.52
C ASP A 138 -9.98 10.88 -17.35
N ILE A 139 -9.50 11.07 -16.13
CA ILE A 139 -10.28 10.80 -14.92
C ILE A 139 -11.49 11.73 -14.75
N HIS A 140 -11.61 12.79 -15.53
CA HIS A 140 -12.75 13.71 -15.47
C HIS A 140 -13.86 13.39 -16.48
N ARG A 141 -13.59 12.53 -17.47
CA ARG A 141 -14.62 12.07 -18.42
C ARG A 141 -15.61 11.16 -17.73
N GLU A 142 -16.90 11.28 -18.05
CA GLU A 142 -17.97 10.43 -17.52
C GLU A 142 -17.73 8.93 -17.82
N GLN A 143 -17.33 8.64 -19.06
CA GLN A 143 -16.97 7.30 -19.53
C GLN A 143 -15.55 7.34 -20.11
N PRO A 144 -14.51 7.19 -19.27
CA PRO A 144 -13.14 7.19 -19.75
C PRO A 144 -12.79 5.87 -20.44
N GLU A 145 -11.80 5.93 -21.33
CA GLU A 145 -11.22 4.72 -21.91
C GLU A 145 -10.22 4.12 -20.91
N VAL A 146 -10.27 2.80 -20.77
CA VAL A 146 -9.35 2.05 -19.90
C VAL A 146 -8.49 1.13 -20.75
N LYS A 147 -7.19 1.16 -20.52
CA LYS A 147 -6.22 0.23 -21.11
C LYS A 147 -5.42 -0.47 -20.03
N SER A 148 -4.95 -1.68 -20.35
CA SER A 148 -4.00 -2.41 -19.51
C SER A 148 -2.73 -2.72 -20.30
N TYR A 149 -1.62 -2.77 -19.59
CA TYR A 149 -0.29 -3.02 -20.11
C TYR A 149 0.40 -4.04 -19.23
N ASN A 150 0.48 -5.27 -19.70
CA ASN A 150 1.28 -6.30 -19.05
C ASN A 150 2.76 -5.96 -19.26
N THR A 151 3.53 -6.00 -18.18
CA THR A 151 4.97 -5.77 -18.23
C THR A 151 5.72 -7.09 -18.08
N SER A 152 7.06 -7.04 -18.10
CA SER A 152 7.89 -8.21 -17.81
C SER A 152 8.14 -8.42 -16.31
N LEU A 153 7.56 -7.58 -15.44
CA LEU A 153 7.60 -7.76 -13.99
C LEU A 153 6.60 -8.86 -13.60
N THR A 154 6.76 -9.40 -12.38
CA THR A 154 5.94 -10.50 -11.90
C THR A 154 5.68 -10.35 -10.40
N GLU A 155 4.81 -11.20 -9.87
CA GLU A 155 4.55 -11.34 -8.42
C GLU A 155 5.83 -11.60 -7.60
N THR A 156 6.90 -12.12 -8.22
CA THR A 156 8.20 -12.30 -7.55
C THR A 156 8.81 -10.94 -7.16
N GLN A 157 8.67 -9.95 -8.04
CA GLN A 157 9.10 -8.59 -7.74
C GLN A 157 8.17 -7.89 -6.75
N ASN A 158 6.86 -8.16 -6.83
CA ASN A 158 5.82 -7.54 -6.02
C ASN A 158 5.93 -6.00 -6.00
N ILE A 159 5.33 -5.35 -6.99
CA ILE A 159 5.47 -3.91 -7.20
C ILE A 159 4.53 -3.15 -6.26
N GLU A 160 5.10 -2.27 -5.43
CA GLU A 160 4.29 -1.44 -4.51
C GLU A 160 4.47 0.07 -4.65
N GLY A 161 5.44 0.50 -5.45
CA GLY A 161 5.60 1.93 -5.74
C GLY A 161 5.21 2.26 -7.17
N LEU A 162 4.41 3.32 -7.34
CA LEU A 162 4.16 3.96 -8.64
C LEU A 162 4.32 5.48 -8.54
N CYS A 163 5.16 6.06 -9.39
CA CYS A 163 5.32 7.51 -9.46
C CYS A 163 5.41 7.99 -10.92
N TYR A 164 4.73 9.08 -11.23
CA TYR A 164 4.94 9.80 -12.48
C TYR A 164 6.16 10.72 -12.40
N ASP A 165 7.16 10.47 -13.26
CA ASP A 165 8.30 11.34 -13.47
C ASP A 165 8.03 12.25 -14.68
N LYS A 166 7.51 13.45 -14.40
CA LYS A 166 7.17 14.45 -15.43
C LYS A 166 8.35 14.83 -16.32
N ALA A 167 9.55 14.93 -15.77
CA ALA A 167 10.73 15.36 -16.52
C ALA A 167 11.13 14.35 -17.60
N GLY A 168 11.00 13.05 -17.29
CA GLY A 168 11.26 11.96 -18.23
C GLY A 168 10.02 11.48 -19.00
N ASN A 169 8.85 12.06 -18.74
CA ASN A 169 7.55 11.59 -19.22
C ASN A 169 7.37 10.05 -19.11
N ARG A 170 7.64 9.54 -17.91
CA ARG A 170 7.69 8.09 -17.63
C ARG A 170 7.06 7.77 -16.28
N LEU A 171 6.72 6.52 -16.07
CA LEU A 171 6.36 5.98 -14.75
C LEU A 171 7.56 5.25 -14.15
N LEU A 172 7.72 5.38 -12.84
CA LEU A 172 8.71 4.66 -12.05
C LEU A 172 7.99 3.63 -11.17
N LEU A 173 8.40 2.37 -11.29
CA LEU A 173 7.81 1.23 -10.60
C LEU A 173 8.84 0.65 -9.62
N ALA A 174 8.52 0.58 -8.32
CA ALA A 174 9.46 0.12 -7.30
C ALA A 174 9.19 -1.34 -6.88
N VAL A 175 10.25 -2.15 -6.90
CA VAL A 175 10.23 -3.55 -6.43
C VAL A 175 10.21 -3.59 -4.90
N LYS A 176 9.23 -4.26 -4.30
CA LYS A 176 9.18 -4.50 -2.85
C LYS A 176 10.00 -5.72 -2.45
N ASP A 177 9.81 -6.81 -3.21
CA ASP A 177 10.26 -8.13 -2.84
C ASP A 177 11.52 -8.53 -3.58
N GLN A 178 11.52 -9.53 -4.46
CA GLN A 178 12.77 -10.08 -4.98
C GLN A 178 13.16 -9.44 -6.31
N GLU A 179 14.45 -9.12 -6.46
CA GLU A 179 15.00 -8.74 -7.75
C GLU A 179 15.63 -9.98 -8.41
N PRO A 180 15.11 -10.46 -9.55
CA PRO A 180 15.70 -11.59 -10.24
C PRO A 180 17.18 -11.37 -10.55
N GLY A 181 18.03 -12.31 -10.13
CA GLY A 181 19.47 -12.26 -10.35
C GLY A 181 20.25 -11.36 -9.38
N SER A 182 19.61 -10.75 -8.37
CA SER A 182 20.31 -9.96 -7.35
C SER A 182 19.63 -9.99 -5.98
N GLN A 183 20.43 -10.20 -4.93
CA GLN A 183 19.99 -10.03 -3.54
C GLN A 183 20.50 -8.72 -2.92
N ASN A 184 21.26 -7.93 -3.69
CA ASN A 184 22.03 -6.79 -3.18
C ASN A 184 21.33 -5.46 -3.39
N PHE A 185 20.26 -5.41 -4.18
CA PHE A 185 19.50 -4.19 -4.41
C PHE A 185 18.02 -4.48 -4.69
N LYS A 186 17.18 -3.44 -4.60
CA LYS A 186 15.82 -3.42 -5.18
C LYS A 186 15.80 -2.52 -6.41
N GLY A 187 15.23 -2.98 -7.52
CA GLY A 187 15.11 -2.19 -8.74
C GLY A 187 14.00 -1.16 -8.68
N ILE A 188 14.23 -0.03 -9.35
CA ILE A 188 13.17 0.88 -9.79
C ILE A 188 13.17 0.86 -11.31
N TYR A 189 12.07 0.42 -11.89
CA TYR A 189 11.89 0.23 -13.31
C TYR A 189 11.22 1.43 -13.96
N GLU A 190 11.50 1.63 -15.24
CA GLU A 190 10.89 2.68 -16.05
C GLU A 190 9.85 2.07 -16.99
N PHE A 191 8.65 2.63 -16.97
CA PHE A 191 7.67 2.45 -18.04
C PHE A 191 7.52 3.75 -18.83
N SER A 192 7.81 3.68 -20.13
CA SER A 192 7.68 4.83 -21.04
C SER A 192 6.22 5.06 -21.39
N ILE A 193 5.71 6.26 -21.10
CA ILE A 193 4.33 6.63 -21.46
C ILE A 193 4.18 6.77 -22.98
N ALA A 194 5.23 7.19 -23.68
CA ALA A 194 5.18 7.41 -25.12
C ALA A 194 5.08 6.09 -25.90
N SER A 195 5.92 5.11 -25.55
CA SER A 195 5.96 3.81 -26.24
C SER A 195 5.09 2.74 -25.60
N LYS A 196 4.56 2.99 -24.39
CA LYS A 196 3.78 2.04 -23.58
C LYS A 196 4.53 0.73 -23.31
N THR A 197 5.83 0.84 -23.02
CA THR A 197 6.71 -0.30 -22.78
C THR A 197 7.55 -0.12 -21.51
N LEU A 198 7.82 -1.23 -20.84
CA LEU A 198 8.75 -1.29 -19.72
C LEU A 198 10.18 -1.47 -20.23
N LYS A 199 11.14 -0.74 -19.66
CA LYS A 199 12.56 -0.99 -19.85
C LYS A 199 12.98 -2.25 -19.09
N ALA A 200 13.70 -3.16 -19.76
CA ALA A 200 14.07 -4.45 -19.18
C ALA A 200 15.03 -4.37 -17.97
N ALA A 201 15.85 -3.33 -17.91
CA ALA A 201 16.78 -3.10 -16.80
C ALA A 201 16.27 -1.96 -15.89
N PRO A 202 16.48 -2.05 -14.56
CA PRO A 202 16.10 -0.99 -13.65
C PRO A 202 16.91 0.29 -13.94
N VAL A 203 16.24 1.44 -13.83
CA VAL A 203 16.83 2.77 -14.03
C VAL A 203 17.42 3.35 -12.76
N PHE A 204 16.95 2.90 -11.60
CA PHE A 204 17.58 3.15 -10.31
C PHE A 204 17.66 1.85 -9.50
N ARG A 205 18.57 1.81 -8.54
CA ARG A 205 18.77 0.66 -7.65
C ARG A 205 18.84 1.17 -6.22
N ILE A 206 18.08 0.56 -5.32
CA ILE A 206 18.19 0.81 -3.88
C ILE A 206 19.18 -0.22 -3.33
N SER A 207 20.39 0.21 -3.00
CA SER A 207 21.42 -0.67 -2.44
C SER A 207 20.98 -1.24 -1.09
N LEU A 208 21.25 -2.52 -0.87
CA LEU A 208 21.03 -3.21 0.40
C LEU A 208 22.33 -3.45 1.19
N ALA A 209 23.47 -3.04 0.63
CA ALA A 209 24.80 -3.29 1.21
C ALA A 209 24.95 -2.75 2.65
N ASP A 210 24.43 -1.55 2.91
CA ASP A 210 24.66 -0.87 4.20
C ASP A 210 23.65 -1.28 5.29
N ARG A 211 22.55 -1.97 4.94
CA ARG A 211 21.45 -2.29 5.90
C ARG A 211 21.37 -3.75 6.32
N LEU A 212 22.14 -4.62 5.67
CA LEU A 212 22.30 -6.02 6.09
C LEU A 212 23.16 -6.17 7.37
N ALA A 213 23.80 -5.09 7.86
CA ALA A 213 24.76 -5.13 8.96
C ALA A 213 24.18 -4.96 10.38
N VAL A 214 22.88 -4.64 10.55
CA VAL A 214 22.28 -4.54 11.90
C VAL A 214 21.54 -5.84 12.24
N ALA A 215 22.32 -6.89 12.49
CA ALA A 215 21.87 -8.09 13.16
C ALA A 215 21.96 -7.87 14.68
N ASP A 216 20.92 -7.32 15.28
CA ASP A 216 20.78 -7.32 16.73
C ASP A 216 20.04 -8.61 17.15
N ASN A 217 20.74 -9.49 17.87
CA ASN A 217 20.20 -10.63 18.61
C ASN A 217 19.34 -11.64 17.82
N GLY A 218 19.89 -12.24 16.76
CA GLY A 218 19.35 -13.47 16.16
C GLY A 218 18.02 -13.33 15.41
N LYS A 219 17.54 -12.10 15.17
CA LYS A 219 16.36 -11.81 14.35
C LYS A 219 16.80 -11.34 12.96
N LYS A 220 16.13 -11.84 11.93
CA LYS A 220 16.40 -11.59 10.49
C LYS A 220 16.73 -10.12 10.23
N THR A 221 17.76 -9.87 9.42
CA THR A 221 18.13 -8.53 8.93
C THR A 221 16.90 -7.86 8.31
N LYS A 222 16.58 -6.64 8.74
CA LYS A 222 15.48 -5.86 8.17
C LYS A 222 15.89 -5.37 6.78
N VAL A 223 15.54 -6.14 5.76
CA VAL A 223 15.70 -5.73 4.35
C VAL A 223 14.73 -4.60 4.03
N VAL A 224 15.16 -3.62 3.24
CA VAL A 224 14.29 -2.54 2.74
C VAL A 224 13.25 -3.15 1.81
N ARG A 225 11.98 -2.85 2.10
CA ARG A 225 10.81 -3.26 1.30
C ARG A 225 10.03 -2.00 0.94
N PRO A 226 10.26 -1.40 -0.24
CA PRO A 226 9.51 -0.25 -0.67
C PRO A 226 8.02 -0.53 -0.75
N SER A 227 7.22 0.42 -0.31
CA SER A 227 5.75 0.37 -0.26
C SER A 227 5.10 1.61 -0.89
N ALA A 228 5.92 2.60 -1.27
CA ALA A 228 5.54 3.75 -2.06
C ALA A 228 6.80 4.36 -2.69
N ILE A 229 6.62 5.19 -3.72
CA ILE A 229 7.68 6.00 -4.30
C ILE A 229 7.09 7.34 -4.72
N GLY A 230 7.78 8.43 -4.41
CA GLY A 230 7.44 9.78 -4.88
C GLY A 230 8.67 10.47 -5.44
N LYS A 231 8.48 11.47 -6.30
CA LYS A 231 9.56 12.34 -6.76
C LYS A 231 9.38 13.72 -6.15
N HIS A 232 10.37 14.21 -5.44
CA HIS A 232 10.35 15.56 -4.89
C HIS A 232 10.32 16.62 -6.02
N PRO A 233 9.50 17.68 -5.92
CA PRO A 233 9.35 18.69 -6.96
C PRO A 233 10.61 19.50 -7.27
N ALA A 234 11.62 19.47 -6.39
CA ALA A 234 12.91 20.13 -6.61
C ALA A 234 14.10 19.18 -6.42
N SER A 235 14.93 19.04 -7.46
CA SER A 235 16.40 18.99 -7.32
C SER A 235 17.06 19.09 -8.70
N SER A 236 17.42 20.31 -9.08
CA SER A 236 18.66 20.55 -9.80
C SER A 236 19.79 20.45 -8.78
N TYR A 237 20.37 19.26 -8.58
CA TYR A 237 21.63 19.11 -7.86
C TYR A 237 22.56 18.21 -8.69
N HIS A 238 23.60 18.84 -9.24
CA HIS A 238 24.72 18.16 -9.89
C HIS A 238 25.61 17.54 -8.82
N SER A 239 25.61 16.22 -8.74
CA SER A 239 26.77 15.46 -8.28
C SER A 239 26.64 14.04 -8.84
N ALA A 240 27.55 13.68 -9.75
CA ALA A 240 27.88 12.29 -10.01
C ALA A 240 28.14 11.62 -8.64
N ASP A 241 27.57 10.44 -8.45
CA ASP A 241 27.54 9.61 -7.22
C ASP A 241 26.34 9.74 -6.26
N ASN A 242 25.33 10.57 -6.52
CA ASN A 242 24.11 10.62 -5.67
C ASN A 242 22.91 9.87 -6.25
N LEU A 243 22.67 8.66 -5.71
CA LEU A 243 21.39 7.96 -5.82
C LEU A 243 20.27 8.83 -5.25
N CYS A 244 19.37 9.30 -6.12
CA CYS A 244 17.97 9.66 -5.84
C CYS A 244 17.67 10.01 -4.36
N THR A 245 18.23 11.12 -3.86
CA THR A 245 18.13 11.51 -2.44
C THR A 245 16.74 11.94 -1.99
N HIS A 246 15.71 11.88 -2.84
CA HIS A 246 14.39 12.39 -2.50
C HIS A 246 13.24 11.52 -3.03
N ALA A 247 13.49 10.23 -3.24
CA ALA A 247 12.40 9.26 -3.30
C ALA A 247 11.94 8.97 -1.86
N ALA A 248 10.80 9.54 -1.46
CA ALA A 248 10.16 9.15 -0.22
C ALA A 248 9.58 7.74 -0.41
N ILE A 249 10.19 6.77 0.27
CA ILE A 249 9.66 5.41 0.38
C ILE A 249 8.97 5.36 1.75
N SER A 250 7.64 5.37 1.74
CA SER A 250 6.81 5.34 2.95
C SER A 250 6.06 4.02 3.07
N ASP A 251 6.01 3.43 4.27
CA ASP A 251 5.07 2.36 4.63
C ASP A 251 3.66 2.95 4.69
N MET A 252 2.91 2.81 3.60
CA MET A 252 1.56 3.39 3.48
C MET A 252 0.56 2.32 3.02
N LYS A 253 0.24 1.37 3.91
CA LYS A 253 -1.08 0.73 3.89
C LYS A 253 -1.95 1.44 4.92
N LEU A 254 -2.87 2.28 4.45
CA LEU A 254 -3.74 3.06 5.32
C LEU A 254 -4.98 2.24 5.64
N ASN A 255 -5.14 1.85 6.90
CA ASN A 255 -6.42 1.35 7.39
C ASN A 255 -7.41 2.53 7.44
N SER A 256 -8.71 2.25 7.35
CA SER A 256 -9.79 3.25 7.29
C SER A 256 -9.76 4.31 8.41
N ALA A 257 -9.07 4.02 9.51
CA ALA A 257 -8.89 4.88 10.67
C ALA A 257 -7.67 5.83 10.63
N ASP A 258 -6.79 5.75 9.61
CA ASP A 258 -5.48 6.43 9.65
C ASP A 258 -5.09 7.04 8.29
N VAL A 259 -5.84 8.02 7.75
CA VAL A 259 -5.30 8.86 6.67
C VAL A 259 -4.74 10.16 7.25
N LYS A 260 -3.41 10.27 7.29
CA LYS A 260 -2.69 11.41 7.86
C LYS A 260 -2.12 12.27 6.74
N PHE A 261 -2.74 13.42 6.49
CA PHE A 261 -2.14 14.48 5.66
C PHE A 261 -1.48 15.50 6.58
N ALA A 262 -0.17 15.69 6.47
CA ALA A 262 0.53 16.79 7.10
C ALA A 262 0.62 17.96 6.10
N SER A 263 0.06 19.12 6.44
CA SER A 263 0.41 20.36 5.76
C SER A 263 1.57 21.01 6.51
N ALA A 264 2.72 21.18 5.86
CA ALA A 264 3.75 22.07 6.36
C ALA A 264 3.21 23.51 6.24
N GLY A 265 2.84 24.11 7.37
CA GLY A 265 2.60 25.55 7.42
C GLY A 265 3.93 26.24 7.19
N LEU A 266 4.11 26.89 6.03
CA LEU A 266 5.20 27.84 5.87
C LEU A 266 4.95 29.00 6.85
N PRO A 267 5.95 29.43 7.64
CA PRO A 267 5.81 30.61 8.48
C PRO A 267 5.57 31.83 7.59
N LEU A 268 4.52 32.59 7.91
CA LEU A 268 4.27 33.91 7.32
C LEU A 268 5.40 34.83 7.79
N GLU A 269 6.36 35.11 6.92
CA GLU A 269 7.29 36.22 7.14
C GLU A 269 6.52 37.54 7.06
N HIS A 270 6.34 38.20 8.20
CA HIS A 270 6.00 39.61 8.23
C HIS A 270 7.20 40.40 7.70
N HIS A 271 7.08 40.88 6.46
CA HIS A 271 7.90 42.00 6.00
C HIS A 271 7.63 43.20 6.91
N LYS A 272 8.64 43.60 7.69
CA LYS A 272 8.75 44.97 8.17
C LYS A 272 9.15 45.82 6.97
N GLU A 273 8.31 46.79 6.65
CA GLU A 273 8.68 47.93 5.83
C GLU A 273 9.68 48.79 6.63
N ASP A 274 10.86 49.00 6.04
CA ASP A 274 11.71 50.17 6.30
C ASP A 274 11.69 51.05 5.03
#